data_AF-A0A836MHR3-F1
#
_entry.id   AF-A0A836MHR3-F1
#
_cell.length_a   1.000
_cell.length_b   1.000
_cell.length_c   1.000
_cell.angle_alpha   90.00
_cell.angle_beta   90.00
_cell.angle_gamma   90.00
#
_symmetry.space_group_name_H-M   'P 1'
#
loop_
_entity.id
_entity.type
_entity.pdbx_description
1 polymer ?
#
loop_
_entity_poly.entity_id
_entity_poly.type
_entity_poly.pdbx_seq_one_letter_code
_entity_poly.pdbx_strand_id
1 'polypeptide(L)'
;MEFLDFGDMPKMTPIIGKLPKLGTNKAEILFFLLSGDQPTNKQMGNRLDCVSSAARICELRQDGWLIEAHKIPYRTEMGKDVYYCKYYIMNLQDVLTHPRVQQFIEWHRKRK
;
A
#
# COMPACT_ATOMS: atom_id res chain seq x y z
N MET A 1 6.81 -21.46 -41.95
CA MET A 1 7.12 -21.01 -40.59
C MET A 1 6.08 -19.95 -40.27
N GLU A 2 4.95 -20.37 -39.71
CA GLU A 2 3.86 -19.46 -39.37
C GLU A 2 4.24 -18.75 -38.08
N PHE A 3 4.41 -17.44 -38.16
CA PHE A 3 4.51 -16.59 -36.98
C PHE A 3 3.11 -16.53 -36.38
N LEU A 4 2.95 -17.12 -35.18
CA LEU A 4 1.75 -16.93 -34.38
C LEU A 4 1.66 -15.44 -34.03
N ASP A 5 0.70 -14.77 -34.64
CA ASP A 5 0.28 -13.42 -34.27
C ASP A 5 -0.36 -13.49 -32.88
N PHE A 6 0.34 -12.97 -31.87
CA PHE A 6 -0.19 -12.83 -30.50
C PHE A 6 -1.16 -11.66 -30.43
N GLY A 7 -2.19 -11.70 -31.29
CA GLY A 7 -3.28 -10.73 -31.29
C GLY A 7 -3.90 -10.63 -29.90
N ASP A 8 -3.90 -9.41 -29.38
CA ASP A 8 -4.65 -8.92 -28.22
C ASP A 8 -5.03 -9.99 -27.19
N MET A 9 -4.03 -10.57 -26.51
CA MET A 9 -4.33 -11.18 -25.22
C MET A 9 -4.98 -10.10 -24.34
N PRO A 10 -6.15 -10.36 -23.73
CA PRO A 10 -6.76 -9.39 -22.84
C PRO A 10 -5.74 -9.08 -21.76
N LYS A 11 -5.31 -7.81 -21.67
CA LYS A 11 -4.40 -7.34 -20.63
C LYS A 11 -4.99 -7.80 -19.31
N MET A 12 -4.42 -8.84 -18.69
CA MET A 12 -4.95 -9.38 -17.46
C MET A 12 -5.01 -8.23 -16.47
N THR A 13 -6.21 -7.91 -16.00
CA THR A 13 -6.36 -6.89 -14.97
C THR A 13 -5.51 -7.34 -13.78
N PRO A 14 -4.63 -6.48 -13.26
CA PRO A 14 -3.75 -6.88 -12.18
C PRO A 14 -4.60 -7.33 -10.99
N ILE A 15 -4.20 -8.44 -10.38
CA ILE A 15 -4.87 -8.95 -9.17
C ILE A 15 -4.64 -7.91 -8.08
N ILE A 16 -5.72 -7.30 -7.60
CA ILE A 16 -5.69 -6.34 -6.49
C ILE A 16 -6.22 -7.00 -5.21
N GLY A 17 -5.69 -6.56 -4.07
CA GLY A 17 -6.24 -6.94 -2.78
C GLY A 17 -7.63 -6.35 -2.55
N LYS A 18 -8.35 -6.90 -1.58
CA LYS A 18 -9.65 -6.40 -1.13
C LYS A 18 -9.51 -4.95 -0.64
N LEU A 19 -10.37 -4.07 -1.15
CA LEU A 19 -10.39 -2.67 -0.73
C LEU A 19 -11.01 -2.56 0.68
N PRO A 20 -10.37 -1.83 1.62
CA PRO A 20 -10.91 -1.57 2.94
C PRO A 20 -12.12 -0.62 2.89
N LYS A 21 -12.92 -0.61 3.97
CA LYS A 21 -13.98 0.38 4.16
C LYS A 21 -13.37 1.78 4.30
N LEU A 22 -13.90 2.74 3.55
CA LEU A 22 -13.50 4.15 3.61
C LEU A 22 -13.63 4.72 5.03
N GLY A 23 -12.77 5.69 5.36
CA GLY A 23 -12.76 6.36 6.68
C GLY A 23 -12.19 5.49 7.82
N THR A 24 -11.50 4.40 7.50
CA THR A 24 -10.77 3.58 8.48
C THR A 24 -9.26 3.82 8.37
N ASN A 25 -8.52 3.63 9.46
CA ASN A 25 -7.04 3.70 9.43
C ASN A 25 -6.43 2.78 8.37
N LYS A 26 -7.06 1.62 8.11
CA LYS A 26 -6.63 0.69 7.07
C LYS A 26 -6.77 1.30 5.67
N ALA A 27 -7.86 2.02 5.41
CA ALA A 27 -8.09 2.72 4.15
C ALA A 27 -7.10 3.88 3.96
N GLU A 28 -6.87 4.69 4.98
CA GLU A 28 -5.90 5.78 4.92
C GLU A 28 -4.46 5.28 4.69
N ILE A 29 -4.06 4.19 5.35
CA ILE A 29 -2.76 3.55 5.13
C ILE A 29 -2.63 3.07 3.69
N LEU A 30 -3.65 2.37 3.17
CA LEU A 30 -3.62 1.89 1.79
C LEU A 30 -3.57 3.06 0.80
N PHE A 31 -4.31 4.14 1.04
CA PHE A 31 -4.29 5.34 0.20
C PHE A 31 -2.89 5.95 0.14
N PHE A 32 -2.17 6.06 1.25
CA PHE A 32 -0.79 6.55 1.22
C PHE A 32 0.12 5.67 0.38
N LEU A 33 0.08 4.35 0.59
CA LEU A 33 0.90 3.40 -0.17
C LEU A 33 0.61 3.47 -1.68
N LEU A 34 -0.68 3.57 -2.05
CA LEU A 34 -1.11 3.73 -3.44
C LEU A 34 -0.73 5.09 -4.05
N SER A 35 -0.58 6.12 -3.23
CA SER A 35 -0.08 7.44 -3.68
C SER A 35 1.42 7.44 -3.95
N GLY A 36 2.10 6.31 -3.74
CA GLY A 36 3.56 6.18 -3.86
C GLY A 36 4.32 6.59 -2.61
N ASP A 37 3.62 6.97 -1.53
CA ASP A 37 4.29 7.20 -0.25
C ASP A 37 4.82 5.88 0.29
N GLN A 38 5.91 5.98 1.05
CA GLN A 38 6.52 4.83 1.73
C GLN A 38 6.67 5.13 3.22
N PRO A 39 5.57 5.12 3.99
CA PRO A 39 5.61 5.61 5.36
C PRO A 39 6.26 4.57 6.27
N THR A 40 6.94 5.05 7.31
CA THR A 40 7.32 4.20 8.43
C THR A 40 6.16 3.97 9.39
N ASN A 41 6.21 2.91 10.18
CA ASN A 41 5.27 2.70 11.30
C ASN A 41 5.18 3.91 12.23
N LYS A 42 6.30 4.60 12.53
CA LYS A 42 6.32 5.85 13.30
C LYS A 42 5.56 6.98 12.60
N GLN A 43 5.80 7.17 11.30
CA GLN A 43 5.11 8.20 10.52
C GLN A 43 3.60 7.94 10.44
N MET A 44 3.18 6.67 10.30
CA MET A 44 1.76 6.31 10.34
C MET A 44 1.15 6.59 11.71
N GLY A 45 1.84 6.29 12.80
CA GLY A 45 1.39 6.63 14.15
C GLY A 45 1.14 8.13 14.31
N ASN A 46 2.08 8.96 13.88
CA ASN A 46 1.98 10.42 14.05
C ASN A 46 1.01 11.09 13.05
N ARG A 47 0.94 10.61 11.80
CA ARG A 47 0.13 11.24 10.74
C ARG A 47 -1.32 10.77 10.72
N LEU A 48 -1.59 9.52 11.13
CA LEU A 48 -2.91 8.90 11.06
C LEU A 48 -3.51 8.58 12.44
N ASP A 49 -2.82 8.96 13.52
CA ASP A 49 -3.17 8.56 14.90
C ASP A 49 -3.39 7.03 15.01
N CYS A 50 -2.60 6.27 14.25
CA CYS A 50 -2.74 4.82 14.12
C CYS A 50 -1.70 4.10 14.96
N VAL A 51 -2.03 3.88 16.24
CA VAL A 51 -1.17 3.18 17.22
C VAL A 51 -0.86 1.73 16.81
N SER A 52 -1.72 1.11 16.00
CA SER A 52 -1.61 -0.28 15.53
C SER A 52 -1.36 -0.40 14.02
N SER A 53 -0.61 0.53 13.42
CA SER A 53 -0.34 0.58 11.97
C SER A 53 0.23 -0.73 11.42
N ALA A 54 1.12 -1.40 12.16
CA ALA A 54 1.66 -2.71 11.76
C ALA A 54 0.57 -3.79 11.62
N ALA A 55 -0.42 -3.81 12.52
CA ALA A 55 -1.54 -4.76 12.43
C ALA A 55 -2.42 -4.49 11.20
N ARG A 56 -2.66 -3.21 10.89
CA ARG A 56 -3.41 -2.81 9.68
C ARG A 56 -2.66 -3.20 8.40
N ILE A 57 -1.34 -3.13 8.38
CA ILE A 57 -0.53 -3.63 7.25
C ILE A 57 -0.66 -5.15 7.11
N CYS A 58 -0.64 -5.90 8.21
CA CYS A 58 -0.85 -7.36 8.16
C CYS A 58 -2.23 -7.72 7.60
N GLU A 59 -3.28 -6.99 7.98
CA GLU A 59 -4.63 -7.17 7.42
C GLU A 59 -4.66 -6.85 5.92
N LEU A 60 -3.99 -5.79 5.46
CA LEU A 60 -3.89 -5.49 4.03
C LEU A 60 -3.18 -6.62 3.26
N ARG A 61 -2.14 -7.22 3.84
CA ARG A 61 -1.49 -8.40 3.24
C ARG A 61 -2.44 -9.59 3.15
N GLN A 62 -3.21 -9.85 4.21
CA GLN A 62 -4.24 -10.90 4.22
C GLN A 62 -5.36 -10.64 3.21
N ASP A 63 -5.69 -9.36 2.98
CA ASP A 63 -6.62 -8.92 1.95
C ASP A 63 -6.05 -9.09 0.52
N GLY A 64 -4.78 -9.46 0.35
CA GLY A 64 -4.15 -9.73 -0.95
C GLY A 64 -3.27 -8.60 -1.49
N TRP A 65 -2.97 -7.57 -0.70
CA TRP A 65 -2.05 -6.51 -1.12
C TRP A 65 -0.59 -6.94 -0.97
N LEU A 66 0.20 -6.80 -2.05
CA LEU A 66 1.63 -7.12 -2.07
C LEU A 66 2.46 -6.02 -1.41
N ILE A 67 2.36 -5.92 -0.10
CA ILE A 67 3.05 -4.89 0.71
C ILE A 67 4.33 -5.48 1.31
N GLU A 68 5.46 -4.87 1.02
CA GLU A 68 6.75 -5.20 1.62
C GLU A 68 7.17 -4.22 2.71
N ALA A 69 8.10 -4.67 3.56
CA ALA A 69 8.63 -3.88 4.67
C ALA A 69 10.15 -3.89 4.69
N HIS A 70 10.75 -2.71 4.68
CA HIS A 70 12.19 -2.54 4.88
C HIS A 70 12.48 -2.03 6.30
N LYS A 71 13.40 -2.70 7.01
CA LYS A 71 13.82 -2.29 8.36
C LYS A 71 14.89 -1.21 8.28
N ILE A 72 14.64 -0.07 8.89
CA ILE A 72 15.56 1.06 8.98
C ILE A 72 16.05 1.14 10.44
N PRO A 73 17.35 0.99 10.70
CA PRO A 73 17.90 1.17 12.04
C PRO A 73 17.72 2.62 12.50
N TYR A 74 17.39 2.79 13.77
CA TYR A 74 17.21 4.09 14.39
C TYR A 74 17.65 4.03 15.85
N ARG A 75 18.35 5.06 16.31
CA ARG A 75 18.73 5.20 17.71
C ARG A 75 17.83 6.23 18.38
N THR A 76 17.17 5.83 19.47
CA THR A 76 16.28 6.72 20.22
C THR A 76 17.06 7.76 21.00
N GLU A 77 16.39 8.82 21.45
CA GLU A 77 16.96 9.85 22.33
C GLU A 77 17.44 9.27 23.67
N MET A 78 16.85 8.16 24.11
CA MET A 78 17.28 7.39 25.28
C MET A 78 18.47 6.44 24.98
N GLY A 79 19.07 6.55 23.80
CA GLY A 79 20.24 5.77 23.38
C GLY A 79 19.96 4.31 22.99
N LYS A 80 18.69 3.89 22.90
CA LYS A 80 18.31 2.52 22.53
C LYS A 80 18.30 2.33 21.01
N ASP A 81 18.87 1.23 20.54
CA ASP A 81 18.79 0.83 19.14
C ASP A 81 17.44 0.14 18.86
N VAL A 82 16.72 0.67 17.88
CA VAL A 82 15.42 0.15 17.43
C VAL A 82 15.40 0.11 15.91
N TYR A 83 14.37 -0.53 15.35
CA TYR A 83 14.12 -0.54 13.92
C TYR A 83 12.73 0.02 13.61
N TYR A 84 12.66 0.86 12.58
CA TYR A 84 11.39 1.25 11.98
C TYR A 84 11.16 0.44 10.71
N CYS A 85 9.92 0.03 10.47
CA CYS A 85 9.54 -0.63 9.23
C CYS A 85 8.99 0.43 8.27
N LYS A 86 9.60 0.55 7.09
CA LYS A 86 9.15 1.36 5.97
C LYS A 86 8.40 0.48 4.96
N TYR A 87 7.17 0.83 4.63
CA TYR A 87 6.29 -0.02 3.84
C TYR A 87 6.09 0.49 2.41
N TYR A 88 5.89 -0.41 1.45
CA TYR A 88 5.60 -0.08 0.04
C TYR A 88 4.85 -1.22 -0.65
N ILE A 89 4.09 -0.91 -1.72
CA ILE A 89 3.46 -1.92 -2.58
C ILE A 89 4.46 -2.31 -3.69
N MET A 90 4.74 -3.60 -3.84
CA MET A 90 5.74 -4.10 -4.79
C MET A 90 5.34 -3.85 -6.25
N ASN A 91 4.08 -4.12 -6.59
CA ASN A 91 3.54 -4.01 -7.95
C ASN A 91 2.72 -2.72 -8.13
N LEU A 92 3.20 -1.61 -7.55
CA LEU A 92 2.45 -0.35 -7.49
C LEU A 92 1.96 0.10 -8.87
N GLN A 93 2.84 0.08 -9.87
CA GLN A 93 2.48 0.53 -11.23
C GLN A 93 1.35 -0.30 -11.83
N ASP A 94 1.38 -1.62 -11.63
CA ASP A 94 0.34 -2.52 -12.14
C ASP A 94 -0.99 -2.23 -11.44
N VAL A 95 -1.02 -2.20 -10.09
CA VAL A 95 -2.28 -2.00 -9.35
C VAL A 95 -2.91 -0.64 -9.62
N LEU A 96 -2.12 0.37 -9.95
CA LEU A 96 -2.62 1.69 -10.35
C LEU A 96 -3.39 1.64 -11.67
N THR A 97 -3.16 0.68 -12.55
CA THR A 97 -3.97 0.55 -13.77
C THR A 97 -5.41 0.06 -13.49
N HIS A 98 -5.68 -0.47 -12.29
CA HIS A 98 -6.96 -1.08 -11.97
C HIS A 98 -8.06 -0.03 -11.69
N PRO A 99 -9.21 -0.05 -12.38
CA PRO A 99 -10.26 0.99 -12.24
C PRO A 99 -10.78 1.19 -10.80
N ARG A 100 -10.98 0.10 -10.06
CA ARG A 100 -11.40 0.17 -8.64
C ARG A 100 -10.37 0.87 -7.74
N VAL A 101 -9.08 0.74 -8.05
CA VAL A 101 -8.00 1.40 -7.29
C VAL A 101 -8.00 2.89 -7.60
N GLN A 102 -8.12 3.26 -8.88
CA GLN A 102 -8.25 4.65 -9.29
C GLN A 102 -9.47 5.33 -8.65
N GLN A 103 -10.62 4.66 -8.63
CA GLN A 103 -11.82 5.16 -7.97
C GLN A 103 -11.62 5.33 -6.46
N PHE A 104 -10.93 4.40 -5.81
CA PHE A 104 -10.61 4.48 -4.39
C PHE A 104 -9.71 5.69 -4.07
N ILE A 105 -8.65 5.90 -4.86
CA ILE A 105 -7.74 7.05 -4.73
C ILE A 105 -8.51 8.36 -4.88
N GLU A 106 -9.35 8.46 -5.91
CA GLU A 106 -10.15 9.66 -6.18
C GLU A 106 -11.11 9.99 -5.04
N TRP A 107 -11.73 8.97 -4.44
CA TRP A 107 -12.59 9.14 -3.26
C TRP A 107 -11.83 9.72 -2.06
N HIS A 108 -10.59 9.29 -1.83
CA HIS A 108 -9.76 9.83 -0.75
C HIS A 108 -9.31 11.27 -1.04
N ARG A 109 -9.01 11.61 -2.31
CA ARG A 109 -8.63 12.98 -2.69
C ARG A 109 -9.75 14.00 -2.47
N LYS A 110 -11.00 13.64 -2.77
CA LYS A 110 -12.17 14.53 -2.63
C LYS A 110 -12.60 14.82 -1.18
N ARG A 111 -12.09 14.07 -0.20
CA ARG A 111 -12.43 14.23 1.22
C ARG A 111 -11.47 15.16 1.99
N LYS A 112 -10.39 15.60 1.35
CA LYS A 112 -9.45 16.58 1.89
C LYS A 112 -9.76 17.96 1.30
#